data_AF-A0A851SHN0-F1
#
_entry.id   AF-A0A851SHN0-F1
#
_cell.length_a   1.000
_cell.length_b   1.000
_cell.length_c   1.000
_cell.angle_alpha   90.00
_cell.angle_beta   90.00
_cell.angle_gamma   90.00
#
_symmetry.space_group_name_H-M   'P 1'
#
loop_
_entity.id
_entity.type
_entity.pdbx_description
1 polymer ?
#
loop_
_entity_poly.entity_id
_entity_poly.type
_entity_poly.pdbx_seq_one_letter_code
_entity_poly.pdbx_strand_id
1 'polypeptide(L)'
;GVEFRASYYLQPELTTSQLAFKDLVWDSDRNTIHPRPTRVSLIVTLCSCKMIPLPGTGVRVLSRHVRLCLFDGSRVLSNIHTVRATWLPKNPQTWTFSPRVMGILPSLLDGDSFVRSNSLSSDIGILFELGITYKCNSTGERGELSCGWAFLKLFTSSGIPVPSKMYELVLSGGTPYERGVEVDPSISRRAGFGVFQQFMSLRKQPVLLVKVKSPSVHSKDILNFLPETLVGGMCYIHLLVFYRQILGDALLKDRMSMQSTDLICNPVLATFPQLLDQPDLMDALRSAWADKERTLKRIEKRDQEFLKSTFALVYHDSVFPLLCSTFLPSYKWAEEEVELSRWKVIHDFLKRSRENDGALEYLLSSENTHRALDISELAYDFLGEGRENNPGE
;
A
#
# COMPACT_ATOMS: atom_id res chain seq x y z
N GLY A 1 12.82 -1.40 -8.78
CA GLY A 1 12.46 -0.18 -8.03
C GLY A 1 11.02 0.27 -8.30
N VAL A 2 10.72 0.63 -9.55
CA VAL A 2 9.33 0.91 -10.01
C VAL A 2 8.49 -0.37 -10.05
N GLU A 3 9.10 -1.50 -10.46
CA GLU A 3 8.46 -2.82 -10.55
C GLU A 3 7.90 -3.36 -9.22
N PHE A 4 8.25 -2.76 -8.08
CA PHE A 4 7.78 -3.15 -6.74
C PHE A 4 6.78 -2.15 -6.14
N ARG A 5 6.35 -1.15 -6.91
CA ARG A 5 5.31 -0.21 -6.48
C ARG A 5 3.93 -0.82 -6.68
N ALA A 6 3.00 -0.48 -5.78
CA ALA A 6 1.62 -0.97 -5.90
C ALA A 6 0.93 -0.48 -7.17
N SER A 7 1.30 0.71 -7.66
CA SER A 7 0.83 1.29 -8.92
C SER A 7 1.10 0.41 -10.14
N TYR A 8 2.23 -0.31 -10.15
CA TYR A 8 2.58 -1.27 -11.21
C TYR A 8 1.64 -2.48 -11.18
N TYR A 9 1.47 -3.11 -10.02
CA TYR A 9 0.64 -4.31 -9.86
C TYR A 9 -0.87 -4.06 -10.00
N LEU A 10 -1.31 -2.80 -9.93
CA LEU A 10 -2.72 -2.44 -10.14
C LEU A 10 -3.09 -2.41 -11.63
N GLN A 11 -2.12 -2.20 -12.52
CA GLN A 11 -2.35 -2.18 -13.96
C GLN A 11 -2.72 -3.58 -14.47
N PRO A 12 -3.55 -3.67 -15.52
CA PRO A 12 -3.88 -4.96 -16.10
C PRO A 12 -2.69 -5.50 -16.88
N GLU A 13 -2.44 -6.80 -16.78
CA GLU A 13 -1.42 -7.50 -17.56
C GLU A 13 -2.02 -8.02 -18.86
N LEU A 14 -1.29 -7.88 -19.96
CA LEU A 14 -1.66 -8.53 -21.23
C LEU A 14 -1.24 -10.01 -21.23
N THR A 15 -1.97 -10.83 -21.99
CA THR A 15 -1.59 -12.22 -22.26
C THR A 15 -0.35 -12.28 -23.15
N THR A 16 0.27 -13.46 -23.27
CA THR A 16 1.45 -13.66 -24.14
C THR A 16 1.21 -13.28 -25.60
N SER A 17 -0.03 -13.39 -26.08
CA SER A 17 -0.40 -12.97 -27.44
C SER A 17 -0.61 -11.47 -27.57
N GLN A 18 -0.66 -10.70 -26.47
CA GLN A 18 -0.99 -9.28 -26.41
C GLN A 18 -2.41 -8.95 -26.93
N LEU A 19 -3.28 -9.95 -27.10
CA LEU A 19 -4.63 -9.79 -27.65
C LEU A 19 -5.73 -9.66 -26.60
N ALA A 20 -5.42 -9.92 -25.33
CA ALA A 20 -6.37 -9.86 -24.24
C ALA A 20 -5.66 -9.54 -22.93
N PHE A 21 -6.42 -9.09 -21.93
CA PHE A 21 -5.91 -8.98 -20.57
C PHE A 21 -5.98 -10.33 -19.86
N LYS A 22 -4.89 -10.66 -19.17
CA LYS A 22 -4.72 -11.89 -18.39
C LYS A 22 -5.55 -11.85 -17.11
N ASP A 23 -5.57 -10.71 -16.43
CA ASP A 23 -6.12 -10.54 -15.08
C ASP A 23 -7.37 -9.64 -15.02
N LEU A 24 -7.86 -9.16 -16.18
CA LEU A 24 -9.06 -8.32 -16.32
C LEU A 24 -9.99 -8.90 -17.39
N VAL A 25 -11.15 -9.43 -17.01
CA VAL A 25 -12.14 -9.99 -17.95
C VAL A 25 -13.53 -9.53 -17.55
N TRP A 26 -14.37 -9.25 -18.53
CA TRP A 26 -15.73 -8.74 -18.35
C TRP A 26 -16.76 -9.87 -18.19
N ASP A 27 -17.66 -9.74 -17.22
CA ASP A 27 -18.82 -10.59 -17.00
C ASP A 27 -20.07 -9.85 -17.51
N SER A 28 -20.59 -10.28 -18.67
CA SER A 28 -21.77 -9.67 -19.30
C SER A 28 -23.04 -9.85 -18.48
N ASP A 29 -23.17 -10.97 -17.78
CA ASP A 29 -24.39 -11.31 -17.03
C ASP A 29 -24.51 -10.47 -15.76
N ARG A 30 -23.36 -10.21 -15.13
CA ARG A 30 -23.27 -9.40 -13.91
C ARG A 30 -22.97 -7.93 -14.18
N ASN A 31 -22.68 -7.56 -15.43
CA ASN A 31 -22.31 -6.21 -15.85
C ASN A 31 -21.17 -5.63 -15.00
N THR A 32 -20.13 -6.43 -14.77
CA THR A 32 -18.94 -6.07 -13.96
C THR A 32 -17.76 -6.94 -14.38
N ILE A 33 -16.57 -6.71 -13.83
CA ILE A 33 -15.41 -7.58 -14.07
C ILE A 33 -15.56 -8.92 -13.33
N HIS A 34 -15.02 -10.00 -13.87
CA HIS A 34 -15.06 -11.30 -13.21
C HIS A 34 -14.23 -11.31 -11.91
N PRO A 35 -14.79 -11.82 -10.79
CA PRO A 35 -14.02 -12.03 -9.58
C PRO A 35 -12.99 -13.15 -9.77
N ARG A 36 -11.79 -12.94 -9.24
CA ARG A 36 -10.66 -13.88 -9.31
C ARG A 36 -10.26 -14.38 -7.93
N PRO A 37 -10.74 -15.56 -7.53
CA PRO A 37 -10.21 -16.26 -6.37
C PRO A 37 -8.73 -16.61 -6.59
N THR A 38 -7.93 -16.43 -5.55
CA THR A 38 -6.48 -16.70 -5.58
C THR A 38 -6.12 -17.81 -4.59
N ARG A 39 -5.04 -18.55 -4.87
CA ARG A 39 -4.52 -19.58 -3.96
C ARG A 39 -4.16 -19.02 -2.59
N VAL A 40 -3.54 -17.84 -2.55
CA VAL A 40 -3.26 -17.09 -1.34
C VAL A 40 -4.20 -15.90 -1.27
N SER A 41 -5.01 -15.84 -0.21
CA SER A 41 -5.84 -14.69 0.16
C SER A 41 -5.99 -14.67 1.67
N LEU A 42 -5.24 -13.78 2.33
CA LEU A 42 -5.14 -13.71 3.79
C LEU A 42 -5.03 -12.25 4.26
N ILE A 43 -5.29 -12.05 5.54
CA ILE A 43 -5.09 -10.78 6.26
C ILE A 43 -3.91 -10.96 7.21
N VAL A 44 -2.94 -10.06 7.11
CA VAL A 44 -1.79 -9.94 8.00
C VAL A 44 -1.98 -8.71 8.87
N THR A 45 -1.95 -8.90 10.19
CA THR A 45 -1.91 -7.80 11.16
C THR A 45 -0.52 -7.74 11.77
N LEU A 46 0.24 -6.67 11.50
CA LEU A 46 1.43 -6.33 12.28
C LEU A 46 0.98 -5.93 13.69
N CYS A 47 1.48 -6.61 14.73
CA CYS A 47 1.05 -6.35 16.11
C CYS A 47 2.07 -5.49 16.85
N SER A 48 3.32 -5.96 16.92
CA SER A 48 4.42 -5.21 17.53
C SER A 48 5.78 -5.81 17.16
N CYS A 49 6.83 -5.02 17.28
CA CYS A 49 8.20 -5.48 17.28
C CYS A 49 8.79 -5.29 18.68
N LYS A 50 9.64 -6.20 19.16
CA LYS A 50 10.28 -6.10 20.48
C LYS A 50 11.77 -6.35 20.36
N MET A 51 12.52 -5.78 21.30
CA MET A 51 13.99 -5.91 21.38
C MET A 51 14.72 -5.46 20.10
N ILE A 52 14.15 -4.49 19.37
CA ILE A 52 14.78 -4.01 18.14
C ILE A 52 16.06 -3.22 18.48
N PRO A 53 17.20 -3.49 17.82
CA PRO A 53 18.43 -2.76 18.08
C PRO A 53 18.26 -1.25 17.92
N LEU A 54 18.87 -0.50 18.82
CA LEU A 54 18.88 0.95 18.72
C LEU A 54 19.94 1.37 17.71
N PRO A 55 19.67 2.40 16.89
CA PRO A 55 20.68 2.94 16.00
C PRO A 55 21.79 3.63 16.80
N GLY A 56 22.98 3.76 16.18
CA GLY A 56 24.14 4.39 16.81
C GLY A 56 23.91 5.87 17.17
N THR A 57 24.75 6.42 18.05
CA THR A 57 24.63 7.79 18.60
C THR A 57 24.80 8.92 17.56
N GLY A 58 25.27 8.61 16.36
CA GLY A 58 25.50 9.57 15.27
C GLY A 58 24.30 9.85 14.37
N VAL A 59 23.13 9.25 14.63
CA VAL A 59 21.96 9.40 13.75
C VAL A 59 20.70 9.82 14.51
N ARG A 60 19.88 10.64 13.85
CA ARG A 60 18.54 11.01 14.29
C ARG A 60 17.51 10.17 13.55
N VAL A 61 16.75 9.36 14.28
CA VAL A 61 15.68 8.53 13.71
C VAL A 61 14.51 9.41 13.27
N LEU A 62 14.15 9.31 12.00
CA LEU A 62 13.00 9.99 11.41
C LEU A 62 11.76 9.09 11.35
N SER A 63 11.94 7.80 11.05
CA SER A 63 10.85 6.82 10.99
C SER A 63 11.33 5.42 11.34
N ARG A 64 10.41 4.64 11.91
CA ARG A 64 10.53 3.19 12.14
C ARG A 64 9.41 2.54 11.35
N HIS A 65 9.70 1.51 10.59
CA HIS A 65 8.71 0.92 9.70
C HIS A 65 8.98 -0.56 9.42
N VAL A 66 7.97 -1.24 8.89
CA VAL A 66 8.06 -2.60 8.38
C VAL A 66 7.70 -2.59 6.91
N ARG A 67 8.55 -3.19 6.09
CA ARG A 67 8.24 -3.52 4.70
C ARG A 67 7.83 -4.97 4.62
N LEU A 68 6.79 -5.27 3.85
CA LEU A 68 6.37 -6.63 3.58
C LEU A 68 6.03 -6.86 2.12
N CYS A 69 6.37 -8.04 1.62
CA CYS A 69 6.08 -8.48 0.26
C CYS A 69 5.94 -10.01 0.21
N LEU A 70 5.38 -10.52 -0.89
CA LEU A 70 5.41 -11.93 -1.21
C LEU A 70 6.79 -12.30 -1.76
N PHE A 71 7.33 -13.42 -1.27
CA PHE A 71 8.66 -13.92 -1.61
C PHE A 71 8.60 -15.44 -1.75
N ASP A 72 9.27 -16.00 -2.75
CA ASP A 72 9.27 -17.45 -3.02
C ASP A 72 10.50 -18.19 -2.51
N GLY A 73 11.34 -17.54 -1.71
CA GLY A 73 12.64 -18.06 -1.30
C GLY A 73 13.80 -17.56 -2.18
N SER A 74 13.51 -17.03 -3.37
CA SER A 74 14.51 -16.55 -4.33
C SER A 74 14.23 -15.15 -4.89
N ARG A 75 12.97 -14.78 -5.10
CA ARG A 75 12.57 -13.53 -5.74
C ARG A 75 11.35 -12.94 -5.05
N VAL A 76 11.29 -11.62 -5.07
CA VAL A 76 10.10 -10.85 -4.69
C VAL A 76 9.05 -11.02 -5.78
N LEU A 77 7.82 -11.35 -5.38
CA LEU A 77 6.71 -11.66 -6.28
C LEU A 77 5.62 -10.59 -6.34
N SER A 78 5.63 -9.63 -5.40
CA SER A 78 4.58 -8.60 -5.29
C SER A 78 5.18 -7.22 -5.14
N ASN A 79 4.31 -6.22 -5.09
CA ASN A 79 4.69 -4.91 -4.58
C ASN A 79 5.18 -5.01 -3.12
N ILE A 80 5.97 -4.02 -2.71
CA ILE A 80 6.43 -3.85 -1.33
C ILE A 80 5.48 -2.88 -0.64
N HIS A 81 4.79 -3.36 0.38
CA HIS A 81 3.94 -2.53 1.23
C HIS A 81 4.71 -2.08 2.47
N THR A 82 4.61 -0.80 2.83
CA THR A 82 5.33 -0.23 3.98
C THR A 82 4.34 0.26 5.02
N VAL A 83 4.53 -0.16 6.28
CA VAL A 83 3.73 0.27 7.43
C VAL A 83 4.63 0.99 8.43
N ARG A 84 4.28 2.22 8.79
CA ARG A 84 5.01 3.00 9.80
C ARG A 84 4.61 2.57 11.20
N ALA A 85 5.61 2.42 12.05
CA ALA A 85 5.41 2.05 13.44
C ALA A 85 5.33 3.27 14.35
N THR A 86 4.61 3.11 15.45
CA THR A 86 4.62 4.03 16.60
C THR A 86 5.53 3.49 17.69
N TRP A 87 6.06 4.36 18.55
CA TRP A 87 6.97 3.97 19.62
C TRP A 87 6.89 4.99 20.76
N LEU A 88 7.30 4.57 21.97
CA LEU A 88 7.35 5.44 23.14
C LEU A 88 8.80 5.71 23.54
N PRO A 89 9.18 6.94 23.91
CA PRO A 89 10.54 7.26 24.39
C PRO A 89 11.03 6.41 25.55
N LYS A 90 10.11 5.97 26.42
CA LYS A 90 10.40 5.09 27.56
C LYS A 90 10.76 3.65 27.14
N ASN A 91 10.39 3.24 25.93
CA ASN A 91 10.64 1.89 25.41
C ASN A 91 10.95 1.94 23.89
N PRO A 92 12.12 2.47 23.51
CA PRO A 92 12.45 2.74 22.11
C PRO A 92 12.73 1.48 21.27
N GLN A 93 12.92 0.33 21.93
CA GLN A 93 13.13 -0.97 21.30
C GLN A 93 11.83 -1.72 21.01
N THR A 94 10.69 -1.17 21.44
CA THR A 94 9.37 -1.73 21.19
C THR A 94 8.62 -0.83 20.22
N TRP A 95 8.21 -1.40 19.09
CA TRP A 95 7.45 -0.71 18.07
C TRP A 95 6.05 -1.29 18.03
N THR A 96 5.05 -0.43 17.92
CA THR A 96 3.64 -0.81 17.91
C THR A 96 2.96 -0.35 16.64
N PHE A 97 2.01 -1.14 16.17
CA PHE A 97 1.21 -0.82 15.00
C PHE A 97 -0.22 -0.69 15.47
N SER A 98 -0.91 0.35 15.00
CA SER A 98 -2.30 0.56 15.36
C SER A 98 -3.13 -0.40 14.52
N PRO A 99 -3.79 -1.42 15.12
CA PRO A 99 -4.37 -2.50 14.33
C PRO A 99 -5.67 -2.10 13.61
N ARG A 100 -6.17 -0.87 13.78
CA ARG A 100 -7.38 -0.38 13.11
C ARG A 100 -7.32 1.13 12.92
N VAL A 101 -7.21 1.56 11.68
CA VAL A 101 -7.60 2.91 11.29
C VAL A 101 -9.12 3.01 11.40
N MET A 102 -9.61 3.69 12.44
CA MET A 102 -10.99 4.16 12.51
C MET A 102 -10.99 5.69 12.37
N GLY A 103 -11.79 6.21 11.44
CA GLY A 103 -11.89 7.65 11.20
C GLY A 103 -10.61 8.25 10.60
N ILE A 104 -10.03 9.21 11.32
CA ILE A 104 -8.96 10.12 10.86
C ILE A 104 -7.52 9.58 11.04
N LEU A 105 -7.35 8.37 11.57
CA LEU A 105 -6.00 7.83 11.75
C LEU A 105 -5.32 7.67 10.37
N PRO A 106 -4.06 8.10 10.21
CA PRO A 106 -3.34 7.88 8.95
C PRO A 106 -3.23 6.39 8.64
N SER A 107 -3.67 6.01 7.45
CA SER A 107 -3.52 4.68 6.83
C SER A 107 -2.12 4.13 6.91
N LEU A 108 -1.10 4.99 6.90
CA LEU A 108 0.28 4.57 6.96
C LEU A 108 0.65 3.87 8.28
N LEU A 109 -0.13 4.10 9.34
CA LEU A 109 0.02 3.46 10.64
C LEU A 109 -0.83 2.18 10.77
N ASP A 110 -1.59 1.82 9.74
CA ASP A 110 -2.49 0.68 9.73
C ASP A 110 -1.70 -0.63 9.68
N GLY A 111 -1.79 -1.41 10.75
CA GLY A 111 -1.16 -2.72 10.82
C GLY A 111 -1.86 -3.80 10.01
N ASP A 112 -3.08 -3.58 9.52
CA ASP A 112 -3.90 -4.57 8.80
C ASP A 112 -3.70 -4.49 7.28
N SER A 113 -3.05 -5.51 6.71
CA SER A 113 -2.81 -5.64 5.27
C SER A 113 -3.48 -6.88 4.69
N PHE A 114 -4.04 -6.78 3.48
CA PHE A 114 -4.37 -7.96 2.67
C PHE A 114 -3.15 -8.44 1.90
N VAL A 115 -3.09 -9.74 1.66
CA VAL A 115 -2.06 -10.39 0.83
C VAL A 115 -2.75 -11.34 -0.13
N ARG A 116 -2.55 -11.10 -1.43
CA ARG A 116 -3.08 -11.92 -2.52
C ARG A 116 -1.94 -12.44 -3.40
N SER A 117 -2.00 -13.72 -3.76
CA SER A 117 -1.13 -14.31 -4.78
C SER A 117 -1.77 -15.54 -5.39
N ASN A 118 -1.54 -15.73 -6.69
CA ASN A 118 -1.86 -16.98 -7.37
C ASN A 118 -0.61 -17.82 -7.69
N SER A 119 0.55 -17.48 -7.12
CA SER A 119 1.79 -18.22 -7.34
C SER A 119 1.67 -19.67 -6.82
N LEU A 120 2.19 -20.60 -7.63
CA LEU A 120 2.19 -22.03 -7.35
C LEU A 120 3.41 -22.50 -6.55
N SER A 121 4.35 -21.60 -6.24
CA SER A 121 5.55 -21.95 -5.46
C SER A 121 5.16 -22.59 -4.12
N SER A 122 5.86 -23.68 -3.78
CA SER A 122 5.76 -24.34 -2.46
C SER A 122 6.42 -23.53 -1.36
N ASP A 123 7.38 -22.68 -1.72
CA ASP A 123 8.18 -21.85 -0.82
C ASP A 123 7.64 -20.42 -0.71
N ILE A 124 6.44 -20.17 -1.24
CA ILE A 124 5.80 -18.88 -1.10
C ILE A 124 5.59 -18.53 0.39
N GLY A 125 6.03 -17.33 0.72
CA GLY A 125 5.94 -16.75 2.05
C GLY A 125 5.83 -15.24 2.00
N ILE A 126 5.74 -14.65 3.18
CA ILE A 126 5.78 -13.21 3.37
C ILE A 126 7.13 -12.88 3.96
N LEU A 127 7.89 -12.05 3.25
CA LEU A 127 9.14 -11.50 3.73
C LEU A 127 8.85 -10.16 4.40
N PHE A 128 9.33 -10.01 5.62
CA PHE A 128 9.26 -8.79 6.41
C PHE A 128 10.67 -8.23 6.59
N GLU A 129 10.83 -6.93 6.38
CA GLU A 129 12.04 -6.19 6.73
C GLU A 129 11.67 -5.08 7.70
N LEU A 130 12.39 -4.98 8.82
CA LEU A 130 12.25 -3.87 9.75
C LEU A 130 13.28 -2.80 9.38
N GLY A 131 12.82 -1.58 9.15
CA GLY A 131 13.65 -0.48 8.68
C GLY A 131 13.59 0.74 9.59
N ILE A 132 14.69 1.48 9.61
CA ILE A 132 14.80 2.82 10.16
C ILE A 132 15.18 3.79 9.04
N THR A 133 14.43 4.86 8.90
CA THR A 133 14.86 6.04 8.13
C THR A 133 15.50 7.02 9.10
N TYR A 134 16.71 7.51 8.80
CA TYR A 134 17.46 8.39 9.69
C TYR A 134 18.08 9.57 8.94
N LYS A 135 18.49 10.58 9.70
CA LYS A 135 19.36 11.68 9.27
C LYS A 135 20.67 11.60 10.04
N CYS A 136 21.81 11.65 9.36
CA CYS A 136 23.11 11.70 10.01
C CYS A 136 23.28 13.05 10.69
N ASN A 137 23.73 13.07 11.94
CA ASN A 137 23.89 14.30 12.71
C ASN A 137 25.07 15.16 12.20
N SER A 138 26.14 14.53 11.70
CA SER A 138 27.34 15.23 11.23
C SER A 138 27.21 15.75 9.80
N THR A 139 26.66 14.95 8.88
CA THR A 139 26.54 15.33 7.45
C THR A 139 25.18 15.92 7.09
N GLY A 140 24.15 15.67 7.91
CA GLY A 140 22.77 16.00 7.56
C GLY A 140 22.18 15.10 6.48
N GLU A 141 22.92 14.10 5.98
CA GLU A 141 22.45 13.20 4.93
C GLU A 141 21.40 12.22 5.46
N ARG A 142 20.48 11.83 4.57
CA ARG A 142 19.45 10.84 4.88
C ARG A 142 19.94 9.45 4.51
N GLY A 143 19.53 8.46 5.29
CA GLY A 143 19.83 7.07 5.01
C GLY A 143 18.72 6.14 5.50
N GLU A 144 18.82 4.90 5.07
CA GLU A 144 18.00 3.79 5.56
C GLU A 144 18.89 2.71 6.16
N LEU A 145 18.40 2.11 7.24
CA LEU A 145 19.07 1.01 7.92
C LEU A 145 18.09 -0.12 8.16
N SER A 146 18.46 -1.32 7.75
CA SER A 146 17.72 -2.54 8.09
C SER A 146 18.06 -2.97 9.51
N CYS A 147 17.04 -3.23 10.32
CA CYS A 147 17.13 -3.76 11.68
C CYS A 147 16.99 -5.29 11.73
N GLY A 148 16.92 -5.93 10.56
CA GLY A 148 16.73 -7.37 10.41
C GLY A 148 15.45 -7.69 9.67
N TRP A 149 15.37 -8.95 9.23
CA TRP A 149 14.28 -9.47 8.42
C TRP A 149 13.72 -10.75 9.01
N ALA A 150 12.49 -11.09 8.65
CA ALA A 150 11.85 -12.35 9.01
C ALA A 150 11.05 -12.89 7.83
N PHE A 151 10.94 -14.21 7.74
CA PHE A 151 10.20 -14.86 6.68
C PHE A 151 9.15 -15.80 7.25
N LEU A 152 7.89 -15.61 6.84
CA LEU A 152 6.78 -16.48 7.19
C LEU A 152 6.34 -17.27 5.97
N LYS A 153 6.72 -18.54 5.90
CA LYS A 153 6.24 -19.47 4.88
C LYS A 153 4.72 -19.67 5.03
N LEU A 154 3.99 -19.64 3.92
CA LEU A 154 2.52 -19.70 3.93
C LEU A 154 1.95 -21.12 3.83
N PHE A 155 2.78 -22.08 3.43
CA PHE A 155 2.41 -23.48 3.30
C PHE A 155 3.45 -24.37 4.00
N THR A 156 3.00 -25.47 4.57
CA THR A 156 3.90 -26.53 5.05
C THR A 156 4.58 -27.23 3.88
N SER A 157 5.61 -28.04 4.15
CA SER A 157 6.22 -28.92 3.13
C SER A 157 5.22 -29.89 2.49
N SER A 158 4.13 -30.22 3.19
CA SER A 158 3.02 -31.02 2.68
C SER A 158 1.97 -30.23 1.89
N GLY A 159 2.18 -28.93 1.67
CA GLY A 159 1.27 -28.08 0.89
C GLY A 159 0.04 -27.57 1.65
N ILE A 160 -0.02 -27.75 2.97
CA ILE A 160 -1.14 -27.31 3.81
C ILE A 160 -0.94 -25.84 4.19
N PRO A 161 -1.95 -24.95 4.05
CA PRO A 161 -1.85 -23.56 4.50
C PRO A 161 -1.51 -23.45 6.00
N VAL A 162 -0.71 -22.46 6.36
CA VAL A 162 -0.41 -22.19 7.77
C VAL A 162 -1.66 -21.77 8.56
N PRO A 163 -1.79 -22.15 9.84
CA PRO A 163 -2.99 -21.86 10.62
C PRO A 163 -3.18 -20.36 10.86
N SER A 164 -4.44 -19.93 10.98
CA SER A 164 -4.76 -18.55 11.38
C SER A 164 -4.49 -18.38 12.88
N LYS A 165 -3.34 -17.77 13.22
CA LYS A 165 -2.92 -17.52 14.61
C LYS A 165 -1.94 -16.36 14.70
N MET A 166 -1.51 -16.08 15.93
CA MET A 166 -0.38 -15.19 16.18
C MET A 166 0.94 -15.96 15.98
N TYR A 167 1.88 -15.32 15.30
CA TYR A 167 3.22 -15.80 15.01
C TYR A 167 4.23 -14.85 15.65
N GLU A 168 5.21 -15.44 16.33
CA GLU A 168 6.38 -14.75 16.83
C GLU A 168 7.55 -15.12 15.95
N LEU A 169 8.02 -14.16 15.17
CA LEU A 169 9.08 -14.34 14.18
C LEU A 169 10.36 -13.72 14.72
N VAL A 170 11.38 -14.56 14.91
CA VAL A 170 12.72 -14.08 15.27
C VAL A 170 13.34 -13.40 14.06
N LEU A 171 13.92 -12.21 14.26
CA LEU A 171 14.59 -11.49 13.19
C LEU A 171 15.98 -12.06 12.94
N SER A 172 16.32 -12.14 11.66
CA SER A 172 17.63 -12.51 11.14
C SER A 172 18.37 -11.26 10.64
N GLY A 173 19.69 -11.23 10.82
CA GLY A 173 20.56 -10.22 10.23
C GLY A 173 20.91 -10.57 8.78
N GLY A 174 21.77 -9.75 8.15
CA GLY A 174 22.21 -9.99 6.78
C GLY A 174 21.06 -9.88 5.77
N THR A 175 21.12 -10.67 4.70
CA THR A 175 20.11 -10.68 3.65
C THR A 175 19.19 -11.91 3.73
N PRO A 176 17.99 -11.88 3.12
CA PRO A 176 17.09 -13.04 3.02
C PRO A 176 17.70 -14.30 2.38
N TYR A 177 18.84 -14.15 1.69
CA TYR A 177 19.56 -15.23 1.02
C TYR A 177 20.63 -15.87 1.90
N GLU A 178 20.94 -15.26 3.04
CA GLU A 178 21.94 -15.72 4.00
C GLU A 178 21.27 -16.44 5.17
N ARG A 179 21.85 -17.55 5.62
CA ARG A 179 21.31 -18.33 6.73
C ARG A 179 22.15 -18.12 7.99
N GLY A 180 21.47 -17.98 9.13
CA GLY A 180 22.12 -18.00 10.45
C GLY A 180 22.85 -16.72 10.84
N VAL A 181 22.62 -15.61 10.13
CA VAL A 181 23.19 -14.31 10.50
C VAL A 181 22.38 -13.72 11.66
N GLU A 182 23.02 -13.48 12.79
CA GLU A 182 22.38 -12.87 13.95
C GLU A 182 22.23 -11.35 13.78
N VAL A 183 21.09 -10.79 14.21
CA VAL A 183 20.85 -9.34 14.19
C VAL A 183 21.78 -8.59 15.15
N ASP A 184 22.02 -9.14 16.34
CA ASP A 184 22.93 -8.59 17.33
C ASP A 184 23.89 -9.68 17.88
N PRO A 185 25.09 -9.80 17.30
CA PRO A 185 26.11 -10.76 17.74
C PRO A 185 26.64 -10.51 19.16
N SER A 186 26.24 -9.42 19.83
CA SER A 186 26.60 -9.20 21.24
C SER A 186 25.75 -10.04 22.20
N ILE A 187 24.57 -10.50 21.77
CA ILE A 187 23.66 -11.33 22.57
C ILE A 187 24.25 -12.74 22.76
N SER A 188 24.74 -13.35 21.68
CA SER A 188 25.41 -14.66 21.71
C SER A 188 26.73 -14.62 22.46
N ARG A 189 27.53 -13.55 22.29
CA ARG A 189 28.80 -13.36 23.02
C ARG A 189 28.65 -13.21 24.54
N ARG A 190 27.47 -12.77 25.02
CA ARG A 190 27.17 -12.65 26.46
C ARG A 190 26.51 -13.90 27.04
N ALA A 191 26.15 -14.89 26.22
CA ALA A 191 25.60 -16.17 26.64
C ALA A 191 26.75 -17.12 27.04
N GLY A 192 27.30 -16.92 28.25
CA GLY A 192 28.21 -17.87 28.87
C GLY A 192 27.53 -19.20 29.21
N PHE A 193 28.36 -20.23 29.45
CA PHE A 193 28.11 -21.69 29.61
C PHE A 193 27.04 -22.15 30.64
N GLY A 194 25.83 -21.58 30.65
CA GLY A 194 24.75 -21.98 31.55
C GLY A 194 23.36 -21.91 30.92
N VAL A 195 22.57 -22.97 31.11
CA VAL A 195 21.21 -23.13 30.55
C VAL A 195 20.29 -21.94 30.89
N PHE A 196 20.40 -21.40 32.12
CA PHE A 196 19.61 -20.24 32.55
C PHE A 196 19.98 -18.94 31.82
N GLN A 197 21.27 -18.73 31.53
CA GLN A 197 21.74 -17.57 30.75
C GLN A 197 21.33 -17.71 29.27
N GLN A 198 21.30 -18.94 28.75
CA GLN A 198 20.80 -19.24 27.41
C GLN A 198 19.30 -18.92 27.28
N PHE A 199 18.47 -19.28 28.26
CA PHE A 199 17.06 -18.88 28.31
C PHE A 199 16.86 -17.35 28.40
N MET A 200 17.71 -16.64 29.14
CA MET A 200 17.69 -15.18 29.22
C MET A 200 18.14 -14.51 27.91
N SER A 201 19.04 -15.13 27.15
CA SER A 201 19.49 -14.63 25.83
C SER A 201 18.40 -14.76 24.75
N LEU A 202 17.60 -15.83 24.79
CA LEU A 202 16.45 -16.02 23.89
C LEU A 202 15.38 -14.94 24.07
N ARG A 203 15.12 -14.51 25.32
CA ARG A 203 14.19 -13.41 25.61
C ARG A 203 14.67 -12.03 25.12
N LYS A 204 15.94 -11.92 24.73
CA LYS A 204 16.54 -10.67 24.24
C LYS A 204 16.62 -10.61 22.72
N GLN A 205 16.27 -11.68 22.01
CA GLN A 205 16.31 -11.67 20.55
C GLN A 205 15.26 -10.69 19.99
N PRO A 206 15.61 -9.93 18.95
CA PRO A 206 14.66 -9.09 18.24
C PRO A 206 13.55 -9.96 17.61
N VAL A 207 12.29 -9.61 17.86
CA VAL A 207 11.13 -10.37 17.37
C VAL A 207 10.08 -9.47 16.74
N LEU A 208 9.42 -9.99 15.71
CA LEU A 208 8.24 -9.44 15.08
C LEU A 208 7.02 -10.31 15.42
N LEU A 209 5.99 -9.69 16.01
CA LEU A 209 4.70 -10.32 16.28
C LEU A 209 3.71 -10.00 15.17
N VAL A 210 3.27 -11.04 14.47
CA VAL A 210 2.33 -10.96 13.33
C VAL A 210 1.13 -11.85 13.59
N LYS A 211 -0.07 -11.38 13.29
CA LYS A 211 -1.28 -12.22 13.30
C LYS A 211 -1.74 -12.48 11.89
N VAL A 212 -1.91 -13.74 11.54
CA VAL A 212 -2.46 -14.17 10.23
C VAL A 212 -3.89 -14.65 10.42
N LYS A 213 -4.79 -14.23 9.52
CA LYS A 213 -6.19 -14.64 9.50
C LYS A 213 -6.66 -14.87 8.08
N SER A 214 -7.61 -15.78 7.91
CA SER A 214 -8.43 -15.82 6.70
C SER A 214 -9.34 -14.58 6.63
N PRO A 215 -9.57 -14.01 5.43
CA PRO A 215 -10.55 -12.95 5.25
C PRO A 215 -11.97 -13.48 5.54
N SER A 216 -12.86 -12.59 5.98
CA SER A 216 -14.29 -12.88 6.02
C SER A 216 -14.83 -13.19 4.62
N VAL A 217 -15.98 -13.84 4.50
CA VAL A 217 -16.63 -14.10 3.20
C VAL A 217 -16.79 -12.79 2.41
N HIS A 218 -17.35 -11.77 3.07
CA HIS A 218 -17.53 -10.45 2.46
C HIS A 218 -16.22 -9.80 2.00
N SER A 219 -15.18 -9.81 2.86
CA SER A 219 -13.87 -9.27 2.50
C SER A 219 -13.24 -10.06 1.35
N LYS A 220 -13.40 -11.38 1.33
CA LYS A 220 -12.89 -12.25 0.25
C LYS A 220 -13.57 -11.93 -1.07
N ASP A 221 -14.88 -11.72 -1.07
CA ASP A 221 -15.64 -11.37 -2.27
C ASP A 221 -15.18 -10.04 -2.86
N ILE A 222 -14.92 -9.03 -2.02
CA ILE A 222 -14.35 -7.74 -2.45
C ILE A 222 -12.93 -7.91 -3.00
N LEU A 223 -12.07 -8.61 -2.24
CA LEU A 223 -10.68 -8.82 -2.62
C LEU A 223 -10.57 -9.52 -3.98
N ASN A 224 -11.52 -10.38 -4.35
CA ASN A 224 -11.50 -11.09 -5.63
C ASN A 224 -11.57 -10.16 -6.86
N PHE A 225 -11.98 -8.90 -6.73
CA PHE A 225 -11.94 -7.92 -7.82
C PHE A 225 -10.56 -7.27 -8.02
N LEU A 226 -9.62 -7.48 -7.09
CA LEU A 226 -8.26 -6.98 -7.15
C LEU A 226 -7.35 -7.92 -7.98
N PRO A 227 -6.19 -7.43 -8.45
CA PRO A 227 -5.18 -8.24 -9.10
C PRO A 227 -4.85 -9.52 -8.33
N GLU A 228 -4.45 -10.55 -9.07
CA GLU A 228 -4.14 -11.87 -8.49
C GLU A 228 -2.97 -11.81 -7.51
N THR A 229 -2.01 -10.90 -7.75
CA THR A 229 -0.90 -10.65 -6.84
C THR A 229 -0.85 -9.18 -6.44
N LEU A 230 -1.16 -8.91 -5.17
CA LEU A 230 -1.14 -7.55 -4.61
C LEU A 230 -1.08 -7.62 -3.08
N VAL A 231 -0.32 -6.71 -2.49
CA VAL A 231 -0.27 -6.47 -1.04
C VAL A 231 -0.67 -5.02 -0.77
N GLY A 232 -1.56 -4.79 0.19
CA GLY A 232 -1.98 -3.42 0.51
C GLY A 232 -2.77 -3.32 1.80
N GLY A 233 -3.03 -2.09 2.23
CA GLY A 233 -3.82 -1.82 3.43
C GLY A 233 -5.28 -2.24 3.27
N MET A 234 -5.85 -2.87 4.30
CA MET A 234 -7.27 -3.24 4.31
C MET A 234 -8.20 -2.03 4.19
N CYS A 235 -7.75 -0.85 4.64
CA CYS A 235 -8.51 0.40 4.58
C CYS A 235 -8.75 0.94 3.16
N TYR A 236 -8.07 0.41 2.13
CA TYR A 236 -8.19 0.90 0.76
C TYR A 236 -8.95 -0.04 -0.19
N ILE A 237 -9.35 -1.24 0.26
CA ILE A 237 -9.86 -2.28 -0.64
C ILE A 237 -11.01 -1.79 -1.54
N HIS A 238 -11.94 -1.00 -1.01
CA HIS A 238 -13.07 -0.49 -1.76
C HIS A 238 -12.67 0.52 -2.84
N LEU A 239 -11.71 1.40 -2.54
CA LEU A 239 -11.20 2.37 -3.51
C LEU A 239 -10.45 1.67 -4.64
N LEU A 240 -9.67 0.64 -4.31
CA LEU A 240 -8.98 -0.21 -5.30
C LEU A 240 -9.98 -0.98 -6.18
N VAL A 241 -11.09 -1.46 -5.62
CA VAL A 241 -12.15 -2.11 -6.40
C VAL A 241 -12.82 -1.11 -7.35
N PHE A 242 -13.15 0.11 -6.90
CA PHE A 242 -13.70 1.13 -7.81
C PHE A 242 -12.78 1.40 -8.99
N TYR A 243 -11.48 1.58 -8.73
CA TYR A 243 -10.49 1.73 -9.80
C TYR A 243 -10.54 0.55 -10.78
N ARG A 244 -10.52 -0.70 -10.27
CA ARG A 244 -10.55 -1.91 -11.11
C ARG A 244 -11.84 -2.05 -11.92
N GLN A 245 -12.97 -1.63 -11.37
CA GLN A 245 -14.25 -1.65 -12.09
C GLN A 245 -14.30 -0.60 -13.20
N ILE A 246 -13.91 0.65 -12.91
CA ILE A 246 -13.81 1.73 -13.91
C ILE A 246 -12.81 1.34 -15.02
N LEU A 247 -11.73 0.67 -14.65
CA LEU A 247 -10.76 0.12 -15.59
C LEU A 247 -11.41 -0.92 -16.52
N GLY A 248 -12.24 -1.81 -15.96
CA GLY A 248 -13.04 -2.76 -16.72
C GLY A 248 -14.00 -2.09 -17.70
N ASP A 249 -14.71 -1.05 -17.26
CA ASP A 249 -15.62 -0.29 -18.13
C ASP A 249 -14.85 0.32 -19.31
N ALA A 250 -13.80 1.10 -19.02
CA ALA A 250 -13.05 1.83 -20.03
C ALA A 250 -12.29 0.92 -21.01
N LEU A 251 -11.79 -0.24 -20.56
CA LEU A 251 -10.99 -1.12 -21.39
C LEU A 251 -11.79 -2.20 -22.11
N LEU A 252 -12.91 -2.67 -21.54
CA LEU A 252 -13.63 -3.85 -22.04
C LEU A 252 -15.07 -3.57 -22.45
N LYS A 253 -15.77 -2.66 -21.77
CA LYS A 253 -17.21 -2.41 -21.98
C LYS A 253 -17.46 -1.27 -22.96
N ASP A 254 -16.80 -0.14 -22.75
CA ASP A 254 -17.10 1.12 -23.43
C ASP A 254 -16.36 1.24 -24.77
N ARG A 255 -15.40 0.35 -25.05
CA ARG A 255 -14.69 0.34 -26.33
C ARG A 255 -15.54 -0.30 -27.41
N MET A 256 -15.79 0.46 -28.47
CA MET A 256 -16.45 -0.04 -29.69
C MET A 256 -15.65 -1.15 -30.39
N SER A 257 -14.31 -1.11 -30.31
CA SER A 257 -13.41 -2.13 -30.83
C SER A 257 -12.14 -2.21 -29.98
N MET A 258 -11.66 -3.43 -29.72
CA MET A 258 -10.35 -3.66 -29.08
C MET A 258 -9.17 -3.16 -29.93
N GLN A 259 -9.40 -2.88 -31.21
CA GLN A 259 -8.40 -2.34 -32.14
C GLN A 259 -8.42 -0.80 -32.22
N SER A 260 -9.31 -0.12 -31.48
CA SER A 260 -9.31 1.34 -31.44
C SER A 260 -8.02 1.86 -30.80
N THR A 261 -7.39 2.82 -31.48
CA THR A 261 -6.23 3.57 -31.01
C THR A 261 -6.62 4.90 -30.38
N ASP A 262 -7.90 5.13 -30.12
CA ASP A 262 -8.39 6.37 -29.53
C ASP A 262 -7.83 6.55 -28.11
N LEU A 263 -7.54 7.80 -27.76
CA LEU A 263 -7.09 8.14 -26.41
C LEU A 263 -8.18 7.82 -25.40
N ILE A 264 -7.81 7.10 -24.34
CA ILE A 264 -8.71 6.81 -23.23
C ILE A 264 -8.65 7.98 -22.26
N CYS A 265 -9.49 8.99 -22.48
CA CYS A 265 -9.56 10.17 -21.61
C CYS A 265 -10.30 9.81 -20.30
N ASN A 266 -9.58 9.34 -19.30
CA ASN A 266 -10.12 9.01 -17.99
C ASN A 266 -9.13 9.43 -16.89
N PRO A 267 -9.33 10.61 -16.27
CA PRO A 267 -8.36 11.15 -15.32
C PRO A 267 -8.25 10.31 -14.05
N VAL A 268 -9.33 9.61 -13.65
CA VAL A 268 -9.28 8.64 -12.54
C VAL A 268 -8.30 7.53 -12.90
N LEU A 269 -8.40 6.93 -14.09
CA LEU A 269 -7.50 5.85 -14.49
C LEU A 269 -6.06 6.31 -14.68
N ALA A 270 -5.86 7.50 -15.26
CA ALA A 270 -4.55 8.09 -15.50
C ALA A 270 -3.79 8.41 -14.20
N THR A 271 -4.49 8.91 -13.18
CA THR A 271 -3.84 9.51 -12.00
C THR A 271 -3.99 8.70 -10.71
N PHE A 272 -5.03 7.86 -10.56
CA PHE A 272 -5.23 7.06 -9.34
C PHE A 272 -4.02 6.20 -8.94
N PRO A 273 -3.28 5.56 -9.86
CA PRO A 273 -2.10 4.79 -9.48
C PRO A 273 -1.04 5.62 -8.72
N GLN A 274 -0.94 6.93 -8.99
CA GLN A 274 0.00 7.82 -8.32
C GLN A 274 -0.33 8.00 -6.83
N LEU A 275 -1.61 7.91 -6.45
CA LEU A 275 -2.04 8.01 -5.05
C LEU A 275 -1.48 6.86 -4.22
N LEU A 276 -1.24 5.68 -4.81
CA LEU A 276 -0.70 4.53 -4.07
C LEU A 276 0.71 4.77 -3.52
N ASP A 277 1.44 5.74 -4.10
CA ASP A 277 2.75 6.18 -3.62
C ASP A 277 2.63 7.36 -2.62
N GLN A 278 1.43 7.89 -2.38
CA GLN A 278 1.12 9.04 -1.53
C GLN A 278 0.00 8.72 -0.51
N PRO A 279 0.35 8.12 0.64
CA PRO A 279 -0.63 7.66 1.64
C PRO A 279 -1.59 8.75 2.15
N ASP A 280 -1.13 10.00 2.21
CA ASP A 280 -1.93 11.15 2.64
C ASP A 280 -3.05 11.52 1.65
N LEU A 281 -2.78 11.42 0.33
CA LEU A 281 -3.81 11.56 -0.69
C LEU A 281 -4.76 10.36 -0.73
N MET A 282 -4.26 9.15 -0.52
CA MET A 282 -5.14 7.98 -0.33
C MET A 282 -6.06 8.14 0.88
N ASP A 283 -5.56 8.70 1.98
CA ASP A 283 -6.38 9.02 3.15
C ASP A 283 -7.39 10.14 2.91
N ALA A 284 -7.02 11.15 2.12
CA ALA A 284 -7.92 12.21 1.68
C ALA A 284 -9.10 11.62 0.87
N LEU A 285 -8.81 10.79 -0.14
CA LEU A 285 -9.83 10.13 -0.95
C LEU A 285 -10.70 9.20 -0.11
N ARG A 286 -10.09 8.39 0.76
CA ARG A 286 -10.80 7.48 1.67
C ARG A 286 -11.78 8.25 2.55
N SER A 287 -11.34 9.38 3.11
CA SER A 287 -12.17 10.22 3.98
C SER A 287 -13.30 10.87 3.20
N ALA A 288 -13.01 11.46 2.04
CA ALA A 288 -14.01 12.07 1.16
C ALA A 288 -15.07 11.06 0.69
N TRP A 289 -14.64 9.85 0.31
CA TRP A 289 -15.55 8.77 -0.05
C TRP A 289 -16.40 8.33 1.13
N ALA A 290 -15.80 8.11 2.30
CA ALA A 290 -16.53 7.72 3.50
C ALA A 290 -17.57 8.77 3.93
N ASP A 291 -17.28 10.06 3.70
CA ASP A 291 -18.23 11.15 3.96
C ASP A 291 -19.39 11.11 2.96
N LYS A 292 -19.11 10.97 1.67
CA LYS A 292 -20.15 10.85 0.64
C LYS A 292 -21.00 9.59 0.82
N GLU A 293 -20.39 8.44 1.08
CA GLU A 293 -21.09 7.18 1.25
C GLU A 293 -22.10 7.21 2.40
N ARG A 294 -21.84 7.99 3.46
CA ARG A 294 -22.79 8.17 4.58
C ARG A 294 -24.06 8.92 4.18
N THR A 295 -24.03 9.75 3.13
CA THR A 295 -25.19 10.51 2.66
C THR A 295 -26.05 9.73 1.65
N LEU A 296 -25.52 8.65 1.07
CA LEU A 296 -26.22 7.84 0.06
C LEU A 296 -27.36 7.01 0.66
N LYS A 297 -28.47 6.96 -0.07
CA LYS A 297 -29.64 6.12 0.24
C LYS A 297 -29.32 4.64 0.02
N ARG A 298 -30.08 3.76 0.67
CA ARG A 298 -29.91 2.30 0.52
C ARG A 298 -30.08 1.81 -0.91
N ILE A 299 -30.95 2.43 -1.71
CA ILE A 299 -31.17 2.06 -3.11
C ILE A 299 -29.98 2.45 -3.98
N GLU A 300 -29.43 3.65 -3.77
CA GLU A 300 -28.22 4.15 -4.42
C GLU A 300 -27.01 3.26 -4.12
N LYS A 301 -26.86 2.80 -2.87
CA LYS A 301 -25.79 1.86 -2.47
C LYS A 301 -25.87 0.47 -3.12
N ARG A 302 -26.99 0.13 -3.75
CA ARG A 302 -27.15 -1.14 -4.48
C ARG A 302 -26.88 -0.99 -5.98
N ASP A 303 -26.88 0.23 -6.48
CA ASP A 303 -26.62 0.53 -7.87
C ASP A 303 -25.12 0.76 -8.08
N GLN A 304 -24.47 -0.23 -8.72
CA GLN A 304 -23.03 -0.19 -8.93
C GLN A 304 -22.61 0.90 -9.92
N GLU A 305 -23.44 1.20 -10.93
CA GLU A 305 -23.13 2.23 -11.93
C GLU A 305 -23.21 3.62 -11.29
N PHE A 306 -24.23 3.84 -10.47
CA PHE A 306 -24.37 5.03 -9.65
C PHE A 306 -23.17 5.21 -8.70
N LEU A 307 -22.73 4.14 -8.03
CA LEU A 307 -21.60 4.21 -7.12
C LEU A 307 -20.28 4.54 -7.83
N LYS A 308 -20.01 3.95 -9.00
CA LYS A 308 -18.83 4.28 -9.81
C LYS A 308 -18.84 5.75 -10.25
N SER A 309 -19.98 6.22 -10.75
CA SER A 309 -20.17 7.62 -11.16
C SER A 309 -19.97 8.58 -9.98
N THR A 310 -20.54 8.25 -8.82
CA THR A 310 -20.37 9.03 -7.59
C THR A 310 -18.92 9.02 -7.11
N PHE A 311 -18.24 7.88 -7.20
CA PHE A 311 -16.83 7.75 -6.83
C PHE A 311 -15.94 8.62 -7.72
N ALA A 312 -16.18 8.63 -9.03
CA ALA A 312 -15.46 9.50 -9.95
C ALA A 312 -15.66 10.99 -9.61
N LEU A 313 -16.88 11.41 -9.28
CA LEU A 313 -17.15 12.78 -8.82
C LEU A 313 -16.38 13.10 -7.53
N VAL A 314 -16.44 12.22 -6.52
CA VAL A 314 -15.67 12.40 -5.28
C VAL A 314 -14.17 12.49 -5.57
N TYR A 315 -13.64 11.68 -6.48
CA TYR A 315 -12.24 11.74 -6.89
C TYR A 315 -11.88 13.11 -7.48
N HIS A 316 -12.72 13.63 -8.37
CA HIS A 316 -12.56 14.94 -9.01
C HIS A 316 -12.72 16.11 -8.03
N ASP A 317 -13.54 15.98 -7.00
CA ASP A 317 -13.77 17.02 -6.00
C ASP A 317 -12.81 16.97 -4.80
N SER A 318 -11.98 15.92 -4.70
CA SER A 318 -11.08 15.71 -3.55
C SER A 318 -9.60 15.66 -3.90
N VAL A 319 -9.16 14.69 -4.70
CA VAL A 319 -7.73 14.36 -4.83
C VAL A 319 -7.16 14.73 -6.18
N PHE A 320 -7.98 14.72 -7.23
CA PHE A 320 -7.52 15.14 -8.56
C PHE A 320 -7.02 16.59 -8.59
N PRO A 321 -7.71 17.59 -7.99
CA PRO A 321 -7.21 18.97 -7.93
C PRO A 321 -5.91 19.10 -7.14
N LEU A 322 -5.75 18.27 -6.09
CA LEU A 322 -4.55 18.25 -5.26
C LEU A 322 -3.34 17.70 -6.02
N LEU A 323 -3.53 16.69 -6.88
CA LEU A 323 -2.47 16.15 -7.73
C LEU A 323 -1.95 17.18 -8.74
N CYS A 324 -2.86 17.99 -9.30
CA CYS A 324 -2.51 19.04 -10.27
C CYS A 324 -2.11 20.37 -9.60
N SER A 325 -2.14 20.46 -8.26
CA SER A 325 -1.90 21.70 -7.53
C SER A 325 -0.42 22.03 -7.42
N THR A 326 -0.07 23.28 -7.75
CA THR A 326 1.27 23.84 -7.52
C THR A 326 1.56 24.12 -6.05
N PHE A 327 0.53 24.16 -5.20
CA PHE A 327 0.66 24.45 -3.76
C PHE A 327 0.95 23.21 -2.92
N LEU A 328 0.67 22.00 -3.43
CA LEU A 328 0.92 20.76 -2.72
C LEU A 328 2.39 20.37 -2.90
N PRO A 329 3.25 20.45 -1.85
CA PRO A 329 4.65 20.05 -1.98
C PRO A 329 4.77 18.56 -2.30
N SER A 330 5.80 18.14 -3.04
CA SER A 330 6.04 16.71 -3.33
C SER A 330 6.09 15.87 -2.06
N TYR A 331 5.48 14.68 -2.10
CA TYR A 331 5.48 13.76 -0.96
C TYR A 331 6.90 13.33 -0.61
N LYS A 332 7.26 13.40 0.69
CA LYS A 332 8.55 12.93 1.20
C LYS A 332 8.34 12.07 2.44
N TRP A 333 8.75 10.81 2.33
CA TRP A 333 8.68 9.85 3.42
C TRP A 333 9.44 10.32 4.67
N ALA A 334 8.77 10.30 5.82
CA ALA A 334 9.39 10.55 7.13
C ALA A 334 10.03 11.94 7.22
N GLU A 335 9.40 12.94 6.60
CA GLU A 335 9.79 14.34 6.69
C GLU A 335 8.64 15.12 7.32
N GLU A 336 8.67 15.22 8.65
CA GLU A 336 7.57 15.76 9.46
C GLU A 336 7.13 17.16 9.00
N GLU A 337 8.07 18.04 8.66
CA GLU A 337 7.76 19.39 8.17
C GLU A 337 6.99 19.37 6.84
N VAL A 338 7.37 18.49 5.91
CA VAL A 338 6.70 18.34 4.60
C VAL A 338 5.36 17.62 4.77
N GLU A 339 5.30 16.56 5.57
CA GLU A 339 4.05 15.85 5.88
C GLU A 339 3.03 16.80 6.54
N LEU A 340 3.48 17.66 7.46
CA LEU A 340 2.62 18.64 8.13
C LEU A 340 2.19 19.78 7.20
N SER A 341 3.07 20.20 6.29
CA SER A 341 2.74 21.21 5.26
C SER A 341 1.72 20.68 4.25
N ARG A 342 1.92 19.45 3.75
CA ARG A 342 0.97 18.75 2.87
C ARG A 342 -0.37 18.54 3.57
N TRP A 343 -0.36 18.09 4.83
CA TRP A 343 -1.58 17.91 5.62
C TRP A 343 -2.40 19.19 5.70
N LYS A 344 -1.78 20.36 5.94
CA LYS A 344 -2.50 21.64 5.96
C LYS A 344 -3.16 21.94 4.61
N VAL A 345 -2.42 21.84 3.51
CA VAL A 345 -2.95 22.09 2.16
C VAL A 345 -4.13 21.16 1.85
N ILE A 346 -3.96 19.85 2.11
CA ILE A 346 -5.00 18.84 1.90
C ILE A 346 -6.23 19.14 2.77
N HIS A 347 -6.02 19.43 4.05
CA HIS A 347 -7.10 19.69 5.00
C HIS A 347 -7.91 20.94 4.62
N ASP A 348 -7.22 22.04 4.30
CA ASP A 348 -7.84 23.31 3.93
C ASP A 348 -8.62 23.17 2.63
N PHE A 349 -8.06 22.47 1.63
CA PHE A 349 -8.73 22.17 0.38
C PHE A 349 -10.01 21.36 0.60
N LEU A 350 -9.92 20.22 1.31
CA LEU A 350 -11.08 19.36 1.57
C LEU A 350 -12.14 20.08 2.40
N LYS A 351 -11.74 20.98 3.31
CA LYS A 351 -12.67 21.79 4.09
C LYS A 351 -13.44 22.76 3.20
N ARG A 352 -12.76 23.55 2.35
CA ARG A 352 -13.41 24.47 1.40
C ARG A 352 -14.32 23.72 0.42
N SER A 353 -13.85 22.59 -0.12
CA SER A 353 -14.64 21.74 -1.02
C SER A 353 -15.95 21.24 -0.39
N ARG A 354 -15.92 20.87 0.91
CA ARG A 354 -17.14 20.51 1.66
C ARG A 354 -18.08 21.70 1.90
N GLU A 355 -17.54 22.87 2.19
CA GLU A 355 -18.34 24.08 2.47
C GLU A 355 -19.04 24.61 1.20
N ASN A 356 -18.44 24.40 0.03
CA ASN A 356 -18.90 24.92 -1.26
C ASN A 356 -19.51 23.86 -2.20
N ASP A 357 -19.81 22.66 -1.68
CA ASP A 357 -20.38 21.52 -2.43
C ASP A 357 -19.60 21.12 -3.70
N GLY A 358 -18.26 21.13 -3.61
CA GLY A 358 -17.36 20.71 -4.68
C GLY A 358 -16.06 21.51 -4.75
N ALA A 359 -15.15 21.10 -5.64
CA ALA A 359 -13.84 21.73 -5.79
C ALA A 359 -13.84 23.03 -6.62
N LEU A 360 -14.95 23.35 -7.29
CA LEU A 360 -14.99 24.38 -8.34
C LEU A 360 -14.66 25.79 -7.81
N GLU A 361 -15.23 26.16 -6.66
CA GLU A 361 -14.97 27.48 -6.04
C GLU A 361 -13.48 27.63 -5.74
N TYR A 362 -12.87 26.60 -5.16
CA TYR A 362 -11.44 26.61 -4.88
C TYR A 362 -10.67 26.75 -6.20
N LEU A 363 -10.91 25.87 -7.18
CA LEU A 363 -10.20 25.87 -8.46
C LEU A 363 -10.29 27.22 -9.19
N LEU A 364 -11.41 27.93 -9.12
CA LEU A 364 -11.61 29.22 -9.78
C LEU A 364 -11.17 30.43 -8.93
N SER A 365 -10.70 30.23 -7.69
CA SER A 365 -10.20 31.29 -6.84
C SER A 365 -8.99 31.99 -7.47
N SER A 366 -8.95 33.32 -7.38
CA SER A 366 -7.83 34.13 -7.86
C SER A 366 -6.53 33.89 -7.08
N GLU A 367 -6.61 33.23 -5.92
CA GLU A 367 -5.46 32.80 -5.14
C GLU A 367 -4.70 31.64 -5.81
N ASN A 368 -5.34 30.91 -6.73
CA ASN A 368 -4.77 29.71 -7.32
C ASN A 368 -3.98 29.96 -8.61
N THR A 369 -2.87 29.24 -8.74
CA THR A 369 -2.05 29.23 -9.96
C THR A 369 -2.17 27.87 -10.64
N HIS A 370 -2.54 27.87 -11.91
CA HIS A 370 -2.73 26.66 -12.71
C HIS A 370 -1.64 26.54 -13.76
N ARG A 371 -1.17 25.31 -14.00
CA ARG A 371 -0.35 24.99 -15.17
C ARG A 371 -1.26 24.90 -16.41
N ALA A 372 -0.68 25.07 -17.59
CA ALA A 372 -1.41 24.81 -18.83
C ALA A 372 -1.84 23.34 -18.88
N LEU A 373 -3.05 23.07 -19.35
CA LEU A 373 -3.56 21.72 -19.47
C LEU A 373 -2.73 20.93 -20.49
N ASP A 374 -2.16 19.81 -20.04
CA ASP A 374 -1.62 18.78 -20.92
C ASP A 374 -2.60 17.61 -21.01
N ILE A 375 -3.04 17.29 -22.23
CA ILE A 375 -3.98 16.18 -22.48
C ILE A 375 -3.39 14.82 -22.09
N SER A 376 -2.05 14.71 -22.06
CA SER A 376 -1.36 13.50 -21.63
C SER A 376 -1.65 13.16 -20.16
N GLU A 377 -1.93 14.16 -19.32
CA GLU A 377 -2.28 13.97 -17.89
C GLU A 377 -3.67 13.34 -17.71
N LEU A 378 -4.54 13.46 -18.70
CA LEU A 378 -5.91 12.91 -18.69
C LEU A 378 -6.02 11.60 -19.48
N ALA A 379 -5.02 11.29 -20.29
CA ALA A 379 -4.98 10.10 -21.13
C ALA A 379 -4.47 8.90 -20.33
N TYR A 380 -5.31 7.88 -20.20
CA TYR A 380 -4.91 6.63 -19.58
C TYR A 380 -4.12 5.76 -20.56
N ASP A 381 -2.82 5.64 -20.29
CA ASP A 381 -1.91 4.73 -20.99
C ASP A 381 -1.74 3.42 -20.20
N PHE A 382 -2.40 2.37 -20.68
CA PHE A 382 -2.30 1.02 -20.11
C PHE A 382 -1.11 0.22 -20.66
N LEU A 383 -0.48 0.66 -21.76
CA LEU A 383 0.71 0.02 -22.33
C LEU A 383 1.98 0.51 -21.62
N GLY A 384 1.93 1.70 -21.02
CA GLY A 384 3.00 2.29 -20.23
C GLY A 384 4.12 2.90 -21.07
N GLU A 385 3.94 3.05 -22.39
CA GLU A 385 4.91 3.67 -23.29
C GLU A 385 5.15 5.15 -22.98
N GLY A 386 4.15 5.86 -22.43
CA GLY A 386 4.31 7.23 -21.95
C GLY A 386 5.14 7.35 -20.67
N ARG A 387 5.34 6.25 -19.91
CA ARG A 387 6.06 6.26 -18.63
C ARG A 387 7.57 6.14 -18.77
N GLU A 388 8.08 5.61 -19.88
CA GLU A 388 9.53 5.55 -20.14
C GLU A 388 10.12 6.95 -20.47
N ASN A 389 9.29 7.88 -20.91
CA ASN A 389 9.72 9.21 -21.37
C ASN A 389 9.66 10.33 -20.32
N ASN A 390 9.29 10.04 -19.07
CA ASN A 390 9.39 11.00 -17.96
C ASN A 390 10.44 10.58 -16.92
N PRO A 391 11.74 10.79 -17.21
CA PRO A 391 12.78 10.68 -16.20
C PRO A 391 12.77 11.94 -15.32
N GLY A 392 11.97 11.91 -14.26
CA GLY A 392 12.10 12.84 -13.15
C GLY A 392 11.15 14.03 -13.14
N GLU A 393 10.19 13.97 -12.22
CA GLU A 393 9.99 15.04 -11.23
C GLU A 393 10.21 14.45 -9.83
#